data_AF-A0A7J9M5K2-F1
#
_entry.id   AF-A0A7J9M5K2-F1
#
_cell.length_a   1.000
_cell.length_b   1.000
_cell.length_c   1.000
_cell.angle_alpha   90.00
_cell.angle_beta   90.00
_cell.angle_gamma   90.00
#
_symmetry.space_group_name_H-M   'P 1'
#
loop_
_entity.id
_entity.type
_entity.pdbx_description
1 polymer ?
#
loop_
_entity_poly.entity_id
_entity_poly.type
_entity_poly.pdbx_seq_one_letter_code
_entity_poly.pdbx_strand_id
1 'polypeptide(L)' 'MANDGALRLAIVWLSVIMVLVGVFTFSLKKIMVTYAFGMLGISGILLPDWDFFDREFSRWPYPVTADERAALQARRSGFK' A
#
# COMPACT_ATOMS: atom_id res chain seq x y z
N MET A 1 1.75 -3.95 -11.93
CA MET A 1 0.51 -4.66 -12.31
C MET A 1 -0.26 -5.19 -11.09
N ALA A 2 0.29 -6.07 -10.24
CA ALA A 2 -0.44 -6.57 -9.06
C ALA A 2 -0.74 -5.48 -8.01
N ASN A 3 0.22 -4.56 -7.75
CA ASN A 3 0.03 -3.49 -6.78
C ASN A 3 -1.00 -2.43 -7.26
N ASP A 4 -1.06 -2.19 -8.58
CA ASP A 4 -1.99 -1.21 -9.16
C ASP A 4 -3.45 -1.62 -8.93
N GLY A 5 -3.75 -2.93 -8.95
CA GLY A 5 -5.09 -3.46 -8.68
C GLY A 5 -5.49 -3.29 -7.21
N ALA A 6 -4.61 -3.64 -6.29
CA ALA A 6 -4.84 -3.48 -4.86
C ALA A 6 -5.00 -2.01 -4.46
N LEU A 7 -4.19 -1.11 -5.05
CA LEU A 7 -4.27 0.33 -4.80
C LEU A 7 -5.60 0.90 -5.25
N ARG A 8 -6.02 0.56 -6.48
CA ARG A 8 -7.32 0.98 -7.01
C ARG A 8 -8.47 0.49 -6.13
N LEU A 9 -8.43 -0.77 -5.72
CA LEU A 9 -9.46 -1.34 -4.85
C LEU A 9 -9.50 -0.61 -3.49
N ALA A 10 -8.34 -0.34 -2.89
CA ALA A 10 -8.25 0.37 -1.61
C ALA A 10 -8.79 1.81 -1.69
N ILE A 11 -8.47 2.54 -2.77
CA ILE A 11 -8.99 3.90 -3.00
C ILE A 11 -10.51 3.87 -3.21
N VAL A 12 -11.01 2.89 -3.98
CA VAL A 12 -12.46 2.71 -4.17
C VAL A 12 -13.15 2.45 -2.83
N TRP A 13 -12.62 1.55 -1.99
CA TRP A 13 -13.17 1.31 -0.65
C TRP A 13 -13.11 2.55 0.25
N LEU A 14 -12.01 3.30 0.22
CA LEU A 14 -11.90 4.55 0.97
C LEU A 14 -12.98 5.55 0.55
N SER A 15 -13.25 5.66 -0.76
CA SER A 15 -14.32 6.53 -1.26
C SER A 15 -15.70 6.12 -0.77
N VAL A 16 -16.00 4.81 -0.73
CA VAL A 16 -17.26 4.27 -0.18
C VAL A 16 -17.38 4.62 1.29
N ILE A 17 -16.32 4.44 2.09
CA ILE A 17 -16.30 4.78 3.51
C ILE A 17 -16.53 6.28 3.71
N MET A 18 -15.89 7.14 2.92
CA MET A 18 -16.10 8.59 2.98
C MET A 18 -17.55 8.99 2.71
N VAL A 19 -18.20 8.36 1.73
CA VAL A 19 -19.62 8.60 1.43
C VAL A 19 -20.49 8.17 2.61
N LEU A 20 -20.25 6.99 3.18
CA LEU A 20 -20.99 6.51 4.36
C LEU A 20 -20.82 7.49 5.54
N VAL A 21 -19.59 7.89 5.86
CA VAL A 21 -19.31 8.88 6.91
C VAL A 21 -20.03 10.19 6.63
N GLY A 22 -20.02 10.65 5.37
CA GLY A 22 -20.72 11.87 4.96
C GLY A 22 -22.22 11.80 5.16
N VAL A 23 -22.86 10.70 4.74
CA VAL A 23 -24.31 10.49 4.87
C VAL A 23 -24.73 10.34 6.34
N PHE A 24 -23.95 9.62 7.16
CA PHE A 24 -24.32 9.41 8.57
C PHE A 24 -24.02 10.62 9.47
N THR A 25 -23.03 11.43 9.12
CA THR A 25 -22.57 12.51 10.02
C THR A 25 -22.84 13.91 9.52
N PHE A 26 -23.21 14.09 8.24
CA PHE A 26 -23.42 15.37 7.56
C PHE A 26 -22.29 16.40 7.81
N SER A 27 -21.07 15.93 8.09
CA SER A 27 -19.96 16.77 8.50
C SER A 27 -18.76 16.56 7.59
N LEU A 28 -18.44 17.60 6.81
CA LEU A 28 -17.27 17.60 5.92
C LEU A 28 -15.95 17.43 6.68
N LYS A 29 -15.89 17.88 7.94
CA LYS A 29 -14.70 17.71 8.80
C LYS A 29 -14.39 16.23 9.02
N LYS A 30 -15.41 15.42 9.31
CA LYS A 30 -15.25 13.98 9.53
C LYS A 30 -14.82 13.27 8.24
N ILE A 31 -15.40 13.64 7.10
CA ILE A 31 -14.99 13.14 5.79
C ILE A 31 -13.50 13.43 5.53
N MET A 32 -13.03 14.65 5.80
CA MET A 32 -11.62 15.03 5.62
C MET A 32 -10.67 14.25 6.54
N VAL A 33 -11.06 14.05 7.80
CA VAL A 33 -10.28 13.22 8.73
C VAL A 33 -10.21 11.78 8.24
N THR A 34 -11.34 11.20 7.83
CA THR A 34 -11.39 9.83 7.27
C THR A 34 -10.51 9.70 6.03
N TYR A 35 -10.55 10.69 5.13
CA TYR A 35 -9.67 10.72 3.96
C TYR A 35 -8.20 10.74 4.35
N ALA A 36 -7.80 11.64 5.25
CA ALA A 36 -6.41 11.78 5.67
C ALA A 36 -5.89 10.48 6.31
N PHE A 37 -6.64 9.91 7.25
CA PHE A 37 -6.28 8.63 7.89
C PHE A 37 -6.27 7.47 6.90
N GLY A 38 -7.27 7.40 6.02
CA GLY A 38 -7.35 6.36 4.99
C GLY A 38 -6.18 6.42 4.02
N MET A 39 -5.82 7.61 3.53
CA MET A 39 -4.68 7.79 2.64
C MET A 39 -3.35 7.49 3.33
N LEU A 40 -3.19 7.86 4.61
CA LEU A 40 -2.00 7.49 5.39
C LEU A 40 -1.90 5.98 5.58
N GLY A 41 -3.02 5.30 5.88
CA GLY A 41 -3.06 3.84 5.99
C GLY A 41 -2.73 3.14 4.68
N ILE A 42 -3.36 3.57 3.58
CA ILE A 42 -3.08 3.02 2.24
C ILE A 42 -1.61 3.27 1.86
N SER A 43 -1.09 4.47 2.09
CA SER A 43 0.30 4.79 1.76
C SER A 43 1.28 4.04 2.67
N GLY A 44 0.96 3.83 3.94
CA GLY A 44 1.81 3.06 4.86
C GLY A 44 1.81 1.57 4.58
N ILE A 45 0.78 1.05 3.89
CA ILE A 45 0.64 -0.39 3.63
C ILE A 45 0.99 -0.76 2.19
N LEU A 46 0.61 0.04 1.20
CA LEU A 46 0.69 -0.35 -0.21
C LEU A 46 1.87 0.28 -0.97
N LEU A 47 2.39 1.39 -0.47
CA LEU A 47 3.54 2.08 -1.06
C LEU A 47 4.90 1.47 -0.67
N PRO A 48 5.11 0.90 0.54
CA PRO A 48 6.37 0.28 0.88
C PRO A 48 6.68 -0.87 -0.07
N ASP A 49 7.93 -0.93 -0.51
CA ASP A 49 8.44 -2.09 -1.22
C ASP A 49 8.70 -3.21 -0.20
N TRP A 50 7.67 -4.02 0.06
CA TRP A 50 7.77 -5.12 1.04
C TRP A 50 8.87 -6.12 0.68
N ASP A 51 9.17 -6.31 -0.61
CA ASP A 51 10.25 -7.21 -1.05
C ASP A 51 11.63 -6.65 -0.65
N PHE A 52 11.78 -5.32 -0.59
CA PHE A 52 12.99 -4.68 -0.06
C PHE A 52 13.12 -4.88 1.45
N PHE A 53 12.02 -4.76 2.19
CA PHE A 53 12.00 -4.87 3.66
C PHE A 53 12.08 -6.30 4.18
N ASP A 54 11.76 -7.32 3.37
CA ASP A 54 11.95 -8.74 3.70
C ASP A 54 13.44 -9.14 3.79
N ARG A 55 14.36 -8.27 3.34
CA ARG A 55 15.80 -8.44 3.53
C ARG A 55 16.18 -8.23 4.99
N GLU A 56 17.29 -8.87 5.40
CA GLU A 56 17.89 -8.64 6.71
C GLU A 56 18.12 -7.15 6.98
N PHE A 57 17.84 -6.70 8.21
CA PHE A 57 17.96 -5.29 8.61
C PHE A 57 19.36 -4.72 8.36
N SER A 58 20.40 -5.54 8.52
CA SER A 58 21.79 -5.21 8.22
C SER A 58 22.01 -4.81 6.75
N ARG A 59 21.15 -5.27 5.84
CA ARG A 59 21.25 -5.06 4.39
C ARG A 59 20.42 -3.88 3.90
N TRP A 60 19.53 -3.31 4.73
CA TRP A 60 18.72 -2.15 4.39
C TRP A 60 19.52 -0.90 3.97
N PRO A 61 20.68 -0.56 4.57
CA PRO A 61 21.45 0.61 4.12
C PRO A 61 22.20 0.36 2.80
N TYR A 62 22.21 -0.87 2.29
CA TYR A 62 22.92 -1.24 1.07
C TYR A 62 21.98 -1.31 -0.14
N PRO A 63 22.43 -0.87 -1.33
CA PRO A 63 21.64 -0.96 -2.54
C PRO A 63 21.34 -2.43 -2.89
N VAL A 64 20.17 -2.67 -3.48
CA VAL A 64 19.80 -3.99 -3.98
C VAL A 64 20.58 -4.28 -5.26
N THR A 65 21.30 -5.41 -5.27
CA THR A 65 22.07 -5.87 -6.43
C THR A 65 21.17 -6.48 -7.50
N ALA A 66 21.67 -6.54 -8.74
CA ALA A 66 20.93 -7.12 -9.86
C ALA A 66 20.57 -8.59 -9.60
N ASP A 67 21.49 -9.34 -8.98
CA ASP A 67 21.29 -10.76 -8.65
C ASP A 67 20.22 -10.96 -7.57
N GLU A 68 20.23 -10.13 -6.52
CA GLU A 68 19.15 -10.13 -5.51
C GLU A 68 17.79 -9.81 -6.13
N ARG A 69 17.74 -8.83 -7.03
CA ARG A 69 16.51 -8.44 -7.71
C ARG A 69 15.97 -9.57 -8.60
N ALA A 70 16.86 -10.27 -9.31
CA ALA A 70 16.50 -11.43 -10.11
C ALA A 70 16.00 -12.59 -9.24
N ALA A 71 16.62 -12.84 -8.09
CA ALA A 71 16.20 -13.86 -7.14
C ALA A 71 14.81 -13.57 -6.53
N LEU A 72 14.53 -12.31 -6.18
CA LEU A 72 13.21 -11.87 -5.69
C LEU A 72 12.12 -12.05 -6.74
N GLN A 73 12.42 -11.70 -7.99
CA GLN A 73 11.50 -11.89 -9.12
C GLN A 73 11.22 -13.38 -9.38
N ALA A 74 12.27 -14.22 -9.33
CA ALA A 74 12.14 -15.67 -9.50
C ALA A 74 11.25 -16.31 -8.41
N ARG A 75 11.43 -15.90 -7.14
CA ARG A 75 10.55 -16.29 -6.02
C ARG A 75 9.09 -15.96 -6.30
N ARG A 76 8.82 -14.75 -6.79
CA ARG A 76 7.46 -14.29 -7.09
C ARG A 76 6.81 -15.05 -8.24
N SER A 77 7.59 -15.45 -9.25
CA SER A 77 7.10 -16.26 -10.37
C SER A 77 6.90 -17.74 -10.00
N GLY A 78 7.68 -18.26 -9.05
CA GLY A 78 7.55 -19.64 -8.57
C GLY A 78 6.38 -19.87 -7.62
N PHE A 79 5.77 -18.79 -7.10
CA PHE A 79 4.60 -18.83 -6.21
C PHE A 79 3.26 -18.67 -6.96
N LYS A 80 3.26 -18.90 -8.28
CA LYS A 80 2.11 -18.68 -9.16
C LYS A 80 1.46 -19.99 -9.59
#